data_AF-A0AA91SZ51-F1
#
_entry.id   AF-A0AA91SZ51-F1
#
_cell.length_a   1.000
_cell.length_b   1.000
_cell.length_c   1.000
_cell.angle_alpha   90.00
_cell.angle_beta   90.00
_cell.angle_gamma   90.00
#
_symmetry.space_group_name_H-M   'P 1'
#
loop_
_entity.id
_entity.type
_entity.pdbx_description
1 polymer ?
#
loop_
_entity_poly.entity_id
_entity_poly.type
_entity_poly.pdbx_seq_one_letter_code
_entity_poly.pdbx_strand_id
1 'polypeptide(L)'
;MDISVIDATKTNETTGIYYGDTAAPQTTIEFLNLACPYCKKWFEESFLTLDSFVQEGKVNRLIKLFDKEKESLQRGNVMHHHITANDGKKALAEIKQIFEMQDQWKELSLEEVAQYATQELGLTYQPDMEMAKAIIDEANAAHIQFVPTIILDQTIFDESITLDELTSLIN
;
A
#
# COMPACT_ATOMS: atom_id res chain seq x y z
N MET A 1 1.08 -13.98 10.18
CA MET A 1 0.54 -14.39 8.87
C MET A 1 1.15 -15.73 8.49
N ASP A 2 0.41 -16.67 7.88
CA ASP A 2 1.04 -17.85 7.28
C ASP A 2 1.54 -17.46 5.88
N ILE A 3 2.83 -17.14 5.78
CA ILE A 3 3.44 -16.72 4.51
C ILE A 3 3.76 -17.91 3.59
N SER A 4 3.70 -19.15 4.09
CA SER A 4 4.09 -20.34 3.33
C SER A 4 3.13 -20.67 2.19
N VAL A 5 1.92 -20.14 2.23
CA VAL A 5 0.89 -20.31 1.19
C VAL A 5 0.98 -19.25 0.09
N ILE A 6 1.72 -18.17 0.29
CA ILE A 6 1.81 -17.07 -0.66
C ILE A 6 2.76 -17.46 -1.81
N ASP A 7 2.27 -17.35 -3.05
CA ASP A 7 3.07 -17.54 -4.25
C ASP A 7 3.50 -16.18 -4.83
N ALA A 8 4.63 -15.67 -4.37
CA ALA A 8 5.19 -14.39 -4.84
C ALA A 8 5.43 -14.37 -6.36
N THR A 9 5.60 -15.52 -7.01
CA THR A 9 5.79 -15.60 -8.48
C THR A 9 4.53 -15.26 -9.27
N LYS A 10 3.38 -15.15 -8.59
CA LYS A 10 2.10 -14.71 -9.16
C LYS A 10 1.84 -13.22 -8.99
N THR A 11 2.76 -12.49 -8.37
CA THR A 11 2.73 -11.03 -8.30
C THR A 11 3.48 -10.40 -9.47
N ASN A 12 3.34 -9.09 -9.64
CA ASN A 12 4.04 -8.34 -10.68
C ASN A 12 4.49 -6.97 -10.19
N GLU A 13 5.48 -6.41 -10.88
CA GLU A 13 6.04 -5.08 -10.63
C GLU A 13 5.39 -3.96 -11.47
N THR A 14 4.20 -4.19 -12.05
CA THR A 14 3.56 -3.23 -12.97
C THR A 14 2.22 -2.69 -12.50
N THR A 15 1.44 -3.49 -11.78
CA THR A 15 0.08 -3.16 -11.36
C THR A 15 0.12 -2.45 -10.01
N GLY A 16 -0.25 -1.18 -9.96
CA GLY A 16 -0.29 -0.40 -8.72
C GLY A 16 0.35 0.98 -8.87
N ILE A 17 0.58 1.62 -7.74
CA ILE A 17 1.16 2.97 -7.66
C ILE A 17 2.67 2.81 -7.57
N TYR A 18 3.37 3.30 -8.59
CA TYR A 18 4.82 3.21 -8.67
C TYR A 18 5.49 4.47 -8.13
N TYR A 19 6.42 4.31 -7.18
CA TYR A 19 7.23 5.39 -6.61
C TYR A 19 8.71 5.01 -6.63
N GLY A 20 9.50 5.73 -7.44
CA GLY A 20 10.95 5.58 -7.53
C GLY A 20 11.48 5.71 -8.97
N ASP A 21 12.68 5.19 -9.21
CA ASP A 21 13.38 5.18 -10.49
C ASP A 21 13.32 3.79 -11.11
N THR A 22 12.85 3.70 -12.36
CA THR A 22 12.76 2.44 -13.10
C THR A 22 14.10 1.74 -13.34
N ALA A 23 15.22 2.41 -13.07
CA ALA A 23 16.56 1.82 -13.09
C ALA A 23 16.98 1.17 -11.76
N ALA A 24 16.24 1.35 -10.65
CA ALA A 24 16.62 0.75 -9.37
C ALA A 24 16.55 -0.79 -9.44
N PRO A 25 17.49 -1.51 -8.81
CA PRO A 25 17.64 -2.95 -8.98
C PRO A 25 16.55 -3.79 -8.30
N GLN A 26 15.82 -3.21 -7.35
CA GLN A 26 14.81 -3.89 -6.55
C GLN A 26 13.50 -3.10 -6.50
N THR A 27 12.39 -3.80 -6.29
CA THR A 27 11.06 -3.21 -6.08
C THR A 27 10.39 -3.87 -4.88
N THR A 28 9.96 -3.08 -3.88
CA THR A 28 9.03 -3.55 -2.85
C THR A 28 7.63 -3.59 -3.43
N ILE A 29 6.98 -4.75 -3.38
CA ILE A 29 5.57 -4.91 -3.69
C ILE A 29 4.79 -4.86 -2.38
N GLU A 30 3.88 -3.89 -2.23
CA GLU A 30 3.21 -3.61 -0.96
C GLU A 30 1.69 -3.71 -1.10
N PHE A 31 1.08 -4.82 -0.67
CA PHE A 31 -0.37 -4.95 -0.58
C PHE A 31 -0.87 -4.31 0.71
N LEU A 32 -1.53 -3.16 0.59
CA LEU A 32 -1.98 -2.34 1.72
C LEU A 32 -3.48 -2.06 1.65
N ASN A 33 -4.10 -1.85 2.81
CA ASN A 33 -5.43 -1.25 2.90
C ASN A 33 -5.35 -0.05 3.84
N LEU A 34 -5.86 1.11 3.40
CA LEU A 34 -5.68 2.36 4.13
C LEU A 34 -6.44 2.42 5.47
N ALA A 35 -7.40 1.52 5.73
CA ALA A 35 -8.07 1.40 7.04
C ALA A 35 -7.39 0.38 7.97
N CYS A 36 -6.37 -0.35 7.50
CA CYS A 36 -5.68 -1.34 8.31
C CYS A 36 -4.67 -0.65 9.25
N PRO A 37 -4.76 -0.87 10.58
CA PRO A 37 -3.81 -0.29 11.54
C PRO A 37 -2.40 -0.91 11.40
N TYR A 38 -2.29 -2.16 10.95
CA TYR A 38 -1.00 -2.80 10.68
C TYR A 38 -0.35 -2.24 9.41
N CYS A 39 -1.14 -1.89 8.39
CA CYS A 39 -0.61 -1.16 7.22
C CYS A 39 -0.13 0.24 7.59
N LYS A 40 -0.86 0.94 8.48
CA LYS A 40 -0.44 2.22 9.04
C LYS A 40 0.91 2.07 9.76
N LYS A 41 1.04 1.09 10.66
CA LYS A 41 2.29 0.80 11.38
C LYS A 41 3.45 0.57 10.41
N TRP A 42 3.29 -0.36 9.46
CA TRP A 42 4.29 -0.62 8.41
C TRP A 42 4.69 0.67 7.70
N PHE A 43 3.70 1.44 7.23
CA PHE A 43 3.96 2.63 6.44
C PHE A 43 4.71 3.68 7.25
N GLU A 44 4.29 3.98 8.48
CA GLU A 44 4.91 5.00 9.34
C GLU A 44 6.33 4.60 9.77
N GLU A 45 6.53 3.35 10.18
CA GLU A 45 7.85 2.88 10.65
C GLU A 45 8.86 2.80 9.51
N SER A 46 8.44 2.34 8.32
CA SER A 46 9.33 2.18 7.16
C SER A 46 9.50 3.46 6.32
N PHE A 47 8.65 4.48 6.52
CA PHE A 47 8.54 5.64 5.60
C PHE A 47 9.89 6.29 5.27
N LEU A 48 10.61 6.74 6.31
CA LEU A 48 11.86 7.48 6.12
C LEU A 48 12.96 6.60 5.53
N THR A 49 13.03 5.35 5.96
CA THR A 49 14.02 4.38 5.48
C THR A 49 13.81 4.08 4.00
N LEU A 50 12.58 3.73 3.59
CA LEU A 50 12.26 3.46 2.20
C LEU A 50 12.38 4.71 1.32
N ASP A 51 11.98 5.89 1.81
CA ASP A 51 12.13 7.13 1.07
C ASP A 51 13.61 7.46 0.78
N SER A 52 14.50 7.24 1.77
CA SER A 52 15.95 7.39 1.56
C SER A 52 16.47 6.41 0.50
N PHE A 53 16.09 5.13 0.57
CA PHE A 53 16.53 4.14 -0.41
C PHE A 53 16.00 4.39 -1.83
N VAL A 54 14.78 4.91 -1.95
CA VAL A 54 14.22 5.35 -3.22
C VAL A 54 15.01 6.53 -3.79
N GLN A 55 15.35 7.53 -2.95
CA GLN A 55 16.15 8.68 -3.37
C GLN A 55 17.59 8.28 -3.77
N GLU A 56 18.14 7.23 -3.15
CA GLU A 56 19.42 6.63 -3.52
C GLU A 56 19.36 5.76 -4.79
N GLY A 57 18.17 5.52 -5.35
CA GLY A 57 17.97 4.66 -6.52
C GLY A 57 18.24 3.18 -6.24
N LYS A 58 18.12 2.75 -4.99
CA LYS A 58 18.35 1.35 -4.57
C LYS A 58 17.10 0.49 -4.64
N VAL A 59 15.95 1.07 -4.35
CA VAL A 59 14.67 0.34 -4.33
C VAL A 59 13.55 1.22 -4.87
N ASN A 60 12.59 0.59 -5.52
CA ASN A 60 11.31 1.20 -5.87
C ASN A 60 10.22 0.71 -4.94
N ARG A 61 9.14 1.48 -4.83
CA ARG A 61 7.92 1.03 -4.15
C ARG A 61 6.81 0.86 -5.17
N LEU A 62 6.21 -0.32 -5.20
CA LEU A 62 4.96 -0.59 -5.91
C LEU A 62 3.86 -0.83 -4.89
N ILE A 63 3.07 0.21 -4.64
CA ILE A 63 2.00 0.18 -3.65
C ILE A 63 0.72 -0.29 -4.32
N LYS A 64 0.18 -1.41 -3.83
CA LYS A 64 -1.07 -2.04 -4.27
C LYS A 64 -2.15 -1.80 -3.22
N LEU A 65 -3.02 -0.84 -3.49
CA LEU A 65 -4.18 -0.55 -2.65
C LEU A 65 -5.23 -1.65 -2.82
N PHE A 66 -5.23 -2.59 -1.88
CA PHE A 66 -6.03 -3.81 -1.93
C PHE A 66 -7.38 -3.60 -1.24
N ASP A 67 -8.43 -3.44 -2.04
CA ASP A 67 -9.81 -3.41 -1.57
C ASP A 67 -10.16 -4.73 -0.87
N LYS A 68 -10.76 -4.65 0.32
CA LYS A 68 -11.10 -5.80 1.16
C LYS A 68 -12.59 -5.89 1.42
N GLU A 69 -13.11 -7.12 1.45
CA GLU A 69 -14.50 -7.43 1.79
C GLU A 69 -14.81 -7.27 3.29
N LYS A 70 -13.80 -7.44 4.16
CA LYS A 70 -13.95 -7.33 5.61
C LYS A 70 -14.49 -5.94 5.95
N GLU A 71 -15.62 -5.88 6.68
CA GLU A 71 -16.37 -4.64 6.97
C GLU A 71 -15.49 -3.51 7.54
N SER A 72 -14.57 -3.82 8.46
CA SER A 72 -13.64 -2.83 9.03
C SER A 72 -12.67 -2.22 8.02
N LEU A 73 -12.40 -2.92 6.91
CA LEU A 73 -11.46 -2.48 5.88
C LEU A 73 -12.14 -1.83 4.67
N GLN A 74 -13.47 -1.92 4.56
CA GLN A 74 -14.23 -1.28 3.47
C GLN A 74 -14.09 0.24 3.46
N ARG A 75 -13.86 0.87 4.63
CA ARG A 75 -13.55 2.31 4.70
C ARG A 75 -12.24 2.64 3.97
N GLY A 76 -11.27 1.73 4.01
CA GLY A 76 -10.02 1.86 3.26
C GLY A 76 -10.27 1.83 1.76
N ASN A 77 -11.20 0.99 1.28
CA ASN A 77 -11.57 0.93 -0.13
C ASN A 77 -12.07 2.30 -0.64
N VAL A 78 -12.90 2.99 0.16
CA VAL A 78 -13.36 4.36 -0.17
C VAL A 78 -12.17 5.31 -0.31
N MET A 79 -11.21 5.26 0.61
CA MET A 79 -10.00 6.09 0.55
C MET A 79 -9.11 5.76 -0.65
N HIS A 80 -9.03 4.49 -1.06
CA HIS A 80 -8.23 4.07 -2.22
C HIS A 80 -8.67 4.79 -3.49
N HIS A 81 -9.97 5.01 -3.66
CA HIS A 81 -10.56 5.64 -4.85
C HIS A 81 -10.37 7.17 -4.89
N HIS A 82 -9.59 7.73 -3.97
CA HIS A 82 -9.23 9.14 -3.95
C HIS A 82 -7.73 9.39 -4.22
N ILE A 83 -6.92 8.33 -4.34
CA ILE A 83 -5.47 8.43 -4.53
C ILE A 83 -5.11 8.69 -6.01
N THR A 84 -4.17 9.59 -6.24
CA THR A 84 -3.68 9.97 -7.56
C THR A 84 -2.64 8.97 -8.09
N ALA A 85 -3.10 7.81 -8.56
CA ALA A 85 -2.22 6.68 -8.88
C ALA A 85 -1.17 6.91 -9.98
N ASN A 86 -1.38 7.88 -10.87
CA ASN A 86 -0.46 8.20 -11.96
C ASN A 86 0.71 9.13 -11.58
N ASP A 87 0.76 9.60 -10.33
CA ASP A 87 1.86 10.38 -9.77
C ASP A 87 2.26 9.75 -8.43
N GLY A 88 3.29 8.90 -8.45
CA GLY A 88 3.73 8.15 -7.26
C GLY A 88 4.12 9.04 -6.09
N LYS A 89 4.72 10.22 -6.35
CA LYS A 89 5.11 11.15 -5.29
C LYS A 89 3.89 11.79 -4.65
N LYS A 90 2.92 12.20 -5.46
CA LYS A 90 1.65 12.75 -4.96
C LYS A 90 0.86 11.68 -4.20
N ALA A 91 0.73 10.49 -4.78
CA ALA A 91 0.05 9.36 -4.15
C ALA A 91 0.66 9.02 -2.79
N LEU A 92 2.00 9.00 -2.69
CA LEU A 92 2.67 8.72 -1.42
C LEU A 92 2.34 9.76 -0.35
N ALA A 93 2.28 11.05 -0.72
CA ALA A 93 1.88 12.12 0.18
C ALA A 93 0.41 12.00 0.63
N GLU A 94 -0.50 11.66 -0.30
CA GLU A 94 -1.92 11.43 -0.01
C GLU A 94 -2.12 10.22 0.92
N ILE A 95 -1.42 9.11 0.66
CA ILE A 95 -1.42 7.92 1.52
C ILE A 95 -0.93 8.25 2.94
N LYS A 96 0.17 9.02 3.05
CA LYS A 96 0.69 9.48 4.33
C LYS A 96 -0.34 10.30 5.10
N GLN A 97 -0.97 11.28 4.45
CA GLN A 97 -2.02 12.11 5.05
C GLN A 97 -3.22 11.28 5.53
N ILE A 98 -3.65 10.28 4.75
CA ILE A 98 -4.76 9.39 5.11
C ILE A 98 -4.40 8.54 6.34
N PHE A 99 -3.19 7.99 6.42
CA PHE A 99 -2.74 7.22 7.57
C PHE A 99 -2.59 8.07 8.84
N GLU A 100 -2.04 9.28 8.73
CA GLU A 100 -1.94 10.24 9.85
C GLU A 100 -3.32 10.51 10.47
N MET A 101 -4.36 10.58 9.63
CA MET A 101 -5.74 10.84 10.06
C MET A 101 -6.60 9.58 10.27
N GLN A 102 -6.02 8.37 10.19
CA GLN A 102 -6.76 7.09 10.17
C GLN A 102 -7.79 6.96 11.30
N ASP A 103 -7.45 7.37 12.52
CA ASP A 103 -8.34 7.24 13.68
C ASP A 103 -9.56 8.18 13.64
N GLN A 104 -9.52 9.22 12.80
CA GLN A 104 -10.62 10.17 12.67
C GLN A 104 -11.71 9.69 11.69
N TRP A 105 -11.34 8.87 10.71
CA TRP A 105 -12.27 8.47 9.65
C TRP A 105 -12.59 6.97 9.60
N LYS A 106 -11.73 6.08 10.13
CA LYS A 106 -11.90 4.62 9.93
C LYS A 106 -13.16 4.03 10.56
N GLU A 107 -13.72 4.68 11.58
CA GLU A 107 -14.95 4.25 12.27
C GLU A 107 -16.22 4.88 11.67
N LEU A 108 -16.08 5.83 10.74
CA LEU A 108 -17.21 6.48 10.09
C LEU A 108 -17.95 5.51 9.16
N SER A 109 -19.15 5.90 8.73
CA SER A 109 -19.85 5.23 7.64
C SER A 109 -19.12 5.45 6.31
N LEU A 110 -19.38 4.61 5.30
CA LEU A 110 -18.73 4.73 3.98
C LEU A 110 -19.01 6.10 3.32
N GLU A 111 -20.21 6.64 3.50
CA GLU A 111 -20.58 7.96 2.99
C GLU A 111 -19.79 9.07 3.68
N GLU A 112 -19.71 9.02 5.01
CA GLU A 112 -18.94 9.98 5.81
C GLU A 112 -17.43 9.89 5.51
N VAL A 113 -16.89 8.70 5.21
CA VAL A 113 -15.49 8.56 4.75
C VAL A 113 -15.26 9.28 3.42
N ALA A 114 -16.18 9.15 2.46
CA ALA A 114 -16.08 9.87 1.19
C ALA A 114 -16.17 11.40 1.38
N GLN A 115 -17.04 11.85 2.30
CA GLN A 115 -17.12 13.25 2.68
C GLN A 115 -15.83 13.71 3.36
N TYR A 116 -15.27 12.93 4.29
CA TYR A 116 -14.01 13.25 4.95
C TYR A 116 -12.84 13.35 3.96
N ALA A 117 -12.74 12.41 3.02
CA ALA A 117 -11.71 12.42 1.98
C ALA A 117 -11.74 13.72 1.15
N THR A 118 -12.93 14.21 0.81
CA THR A 118 -13.08 15.39 -0.05
C THR A 118 -13.05 16.71 0.73
N GLN A 119 -13.71 16.78 1.88
CA GLN A 119 -13.90 18.02 2.64
C GLN A 119 -12.76 18.31 3.61
N GLU A 120 -12.25 17.28 4.28
CA GLU A 120 -11.20 17.43 5.31
C GLU A 120 -9.80 17.19 4.73
N LEU A 121 -9.65 16.19 3.87
CA LEU A 121 -8.35 15.88 3.26
C LEU A 121 -8.10 16.61 1.92
N GLY A 122 -9.15 17.18 1.32
CA GLY A 122 -9.04 17.89 0.03
C GLY A 122 -8.72 16.98 -1.16
N LEU A 123 -8.98 15.66 -1.03
CA LEU A 123 -8.73 14.69 -2.07
C LEU A 123 -9.87 14.68 -3.10
N THR A 124 -9.57 14.27 -4.33
CA THR A 124 -10.56 14.18 -5.41
C THR A 124 -10.99 12.74 -5.59
N TYR A 125 -12.29 12.48 -5.71
CA TYR A 125 -12.78 11.15 -6.09
C TYR A 125 -12.37 10.83 -7.53
N GLN A 126 -11.57 9.78 -7.69
CA GLN A 126 -10.95 9.36 -8.96
C GLN A 126 -10.74 7.83 -8.98
N PRO A 127 -11.82 7.03 -8.94
CA PRO A 127 -11.70 5.59 -8.89
C PRO A 127 -11.03 5.03 -10.15
N ASP A 128 -10.04 4.15 -9.96
CA ASP A 128 -9.52 3.27 -11.01
C ASP A 128 -9.99 1.84 -10.73
N MET A 129 -11.18 1.52 -11.25
CA MET A 129 -11.81 0.22 -11.01
C MET A 129 -11.10 -0.92 -11.74
N GLU A 130 -10.38 -0.63 -12.84
CA GLU A 130 -9.60 -1.63 -13.56
C GLU A 130 -8.36 -2.01 -12.75
N MET A 131 -7.63 -1.03 -12.22
CA MET A 131 -6.49 -1.26 -11.34
C MET A 131 -6.92 -1.95 -10.04
N ALA A 132 -8.00 -1.49 -9.40
CA ALA A 132 -8.51 -2.13 -8.17
C ALA A 132 -8.86 -3.61 -8.41
N LYS A 133 -9.53 -3.91 -9.52
CA LYS A 133 -9.82 -5.30 -9.91
C LYS A 133 -8.54 -6.10 -10.19
N ALA A 134 -7.58 -5.53 -10.90
CA ALA A 134 -6.32 -6.21 -11.21
C ALA A 134 -5.52 -6.56 -9.95
N ILE A 135 -5.50 -5.66 -8.95
CA ILE A 135 -4.87 -5.92 -7.63
C ILE A 135 -5.57 -7.06 -6.90
N ILE A 136 -6.91 -7.10 -6.90
CA ILE A 136 -7.67 -8.21 -6.29
C ILE A 136 -7.37 -9.53 -6.99
N ASP A 137 -7.38 -9.55 -8.33
CA ASP A 137 -7.11 -10.74 -9.13
C ASP A 137 -5.67 -11.25 -8.90
N GLU A 138 -4.70 -10.34 -8.82
CA GLU A 138 -3.30 -10.64 -8.48
C GLU A 138 -3.16 -11.23 -7.08
N ALA A 139 -3.76 -10.58 -6.07
CA ALA A 139 -3.72 -11.05 -4.70
C ALA A 139 -4.32 -12.45 -4.57
N ASN A 140 -5.44 -12.72 -5.26
CA ASN A 140 -6.06 -14.04 -5.30
C ASN A 140 -5.15 -15.09 -5.96
N ALA A 141 -4.51 -14.75 -7.08
CA ALA A 141 -3.58 -15.63 -7.78
C ALA A 141 -2.34 -15.96 -6.95
N ALA A 142 -1.84 -15.00 -6.17
CA ALA A 142 -0.71 -15.16 -5.25
C ALA A 142 -1.11 -15.69 -3.86
N HIS A 143 -2.39 -15.98 -3.62
CA HIS A 143 -2.92 -16.42 -2.33
C HIS A 143 -2.70 -15.42 -1.17
N ILE A 144 -2.62 -14.13 -1.49
CA ILE A 144 -2.47 -13.03 -0.53
C ILE A 144 -3.85 -12.68 0.05
N GLN A 145 -4.08 -13.08 1.29
CA GLN A 145 -5.35 -12.84 1.99
C GLN A 145 -5.28 -11.69 3.00
N PHE A 146 -4.09 -11.36 3.48
CA PHE A 146 -3.88 -10.41 4.58
C PHE A 146 -3.17 -9.15 4.09
N VAL A 147 -3.29 -8.08 4.88
CA VAL A 147 -2.60 -6.81 4.67
C VAL A 147 -2.07 -6.32 6.03
N PRO A 148 -0.85 -5.77 6.11
CA PRO A 148 0.09 -5.61 5.00
C PRO A 148 0.68 -6.96 4.57
N THR A 149 0.99 -7.08 3.29
CA THR A 149 1.88 -8.12 2.76
C THR A 149 2.90 -7.42 1.88
N ILE A 150 4.16 -7.52 2.28
CA ILE A 150 5.28 -6.90 1.60
C ILE A 150 6.13 -8.00 0.99
N ILE A 151 6.53 -7.80 -0.27
CA ILE A 151 7.42 -8.70 -0.99
C ILE A 151 8.59 -7.86 -1.48
N LEU A 152 9.80 -8.31 -1.15
CA LEU A 152 11.04 -7.78 -1.69
C LEU A 152 11.84 -8.97 -2.22
N ASP A 153 12.02 -9.02 -3.54
CA ASP A 153 12.52 -10.19 -4.26
C ASP A 153 11.73 -11.47 -3.93
N GLN A 154 12.32 -12.41 -3.18
CA GLN A 154 11.68 -13.66 -2.74
C GLN A 154 11.27 -13.62 -1.26
N THR A 155 11.58 -12.55 -0.55
CA THR A 155 11.30 -12.41 0.88
C THR A 155 9.92 -11.79 1.07
N ILE A 156 9.07 -12.49 1.82
CA ILE A 156 7.70 -12.08 2.14
C ILE A 156 7.64 -11.77 3.63
N PHE A 157 7.12 -10.60 3.99
CA PHE A 157 7.01 -10.15 5.37
C PHE A 157 5.82 -9.20 5.56
N ASP A 158 5.60 -8.76 6.80
CA ASP A 158 4.55 -7.84 7.21
C ASP A 158 5.12 -6.73 8.12
N GLU A 159 4.27 -6.05 8.88
CA GLU A 159 4.66 -4.96 9.78
C GLU A 159 5.53 -5.38 10.98
N SER A 160 5.83 -6.68 11.12
CA SER A 160 6.70 -7.20 12.17
C SER A 160 8.19 -7.14 11.84
N ILE A 161 8.57 -6.90 10.58
CA ILE A 161 9.98 -6.73 10.18
C ILE A 161 10.62 -5.56 10.92
N THR A 162 11.88 -5.72 11.32
CA THR A 162 12.68 -4.63 11.89
C THR A 162 13.31 -3.76 10.80
N LEU A 163 13.65 -2.50 11.12
CA LEU A 163 14.34 -1.62 10.17
C LEU A 163 15.73 -2.13 9.78
N ASP A 164 16.42 -2.84 10.69
CA ASP A 164 17.72 -3.46 10.41
C ASP A 164 17.59 -4.60 9.40
N GLU A 165 16.56 -5.45 9.54
CA GLU A 165 16.26 -6.51 8.58
C GLU A 165 15.86 -5.92 7.22
N LEU A 166 14.97 -4.92 7.20
CA LEU A 166 14.58 -4.23 5.95
C LEU A 166 15.78 -3.63 5.24
N THR A 167 16.65 -2.93 5.99
CA THR A 167 17.90 -2.35 5.50
C THR A 167 18.84 -3.41 4.94
N SER A 168 18.89 -4.58 5.56
CA SER A 168 19.73 -5.70 5.12
C SER A 168 19.21 -6.38 3.86
N LEU A 169 17.89 -6.31 3.59
CA LEU A 169 17.30 -6.85 2.36
C LEU A 169 17.53 -5.93 1.14
N ILE A 170 17.72 -4.63 1.37
CA ILE A 170 17.89 -3.61 0.31
C ILE A 170 19.36 -3.37 -0.06
N ASN A 171 20.31 -3.67 0.83
CA ASN A 171 21.75 -3.51 0.56
C ASN A 171 22.40 -4.80 0.08
#